data_AF-A0A1I0CF65-F1
#
_entry.id   AF-A0A1I0CF65-F1
#
_cell.length_a   1.000
_cell.length_b   1.000
_cell.length_c   1.000
_cell.angle_alpha   90.00
_cell.angle_beta   90.00
_cell.angle_gamma   90.00
#
_symmetry.space_group_name_H-M   'P 1'
#
loop_
_entity.id
_entity.type
_entity.pdbx_description
1 polymer ?
#
loop_
_entity_poly.entity_id
_entity_poly.type
_entity_poly.pdbx_seq_one_letter_code
_entity_poly.pdbx_strand_id
1 'polypeptide(L)' 'MALELEHECPNCGEEKTFYRAASTTLHLGEKVKWHCPDCDYGFVRIGDNGTAVDSSTA' A
#
# COMPACT_ATOMS: atom_id res chain seq x y z
N MET A 1 -3.69 -11.52 7.58
CA MET A 1 -3.73 -10.18 6.95
C MET A 1 -2.57 -9.38 7.51
N ALA A 2 -1.62 -8.96 6.67
CA ALA A 2 -0.48 -8.17 7.14
C ALA A 2 -0.94 -6.74 7.53
N LEU A 3 -0.38 -6.21 8.62
CA LEU A 3 -0.61 -4.85 9.08
C LEU A 3 0.51 -3.89 8.64
N GLU A 4 1.61 -4.46 8.16
CA GLU A 4 2.82 -3.81 7.74
C GLU A 4 3.29 -4.36 6.38
N LEU A 5 4.00 -3.53 5.62
CA LEU A 5 4.52 -3.85 4.30
C LEU A 5 5.82 -3.09 4.06
N GLU A 6 6.89 -3.79 3.68
CA GLU A 6 8.12 -3.16 3.21
C GLU A 6 7.95 -2.73 1.74
N HIS A 7 8.21 -1.45 1.47
CA HIS A 7 8.13 -0.87 0.13
C HIS A 7 9.09 0.33 0.02
N GLU A 8 9.74 0.48 -1.13
CA GLU A 8 10.47 1.70 -1.47
C GLU A 8 9.52 2.89 -1.54
N CYS A 9 9.73 3.90 -0.69
CA CYS A 9 8.92 5.11 -0.72
C CYS A 9 9.47 6.08 -1.78
N PRO A 10 8.70 6.44 -2.81
CA PRO A 10 9.18 7.34 -3.86
C PRO A 10 9.43 8.78 -3.37
N ASN A 11 8.84 9.18 -2.24
CA ASN A 11 9.03 10.51 -1.66
C ASN A 11 10.21 10.56 -0.68
N CYS A 12 10.45 9.50 0.10
CA CYS A 12 11.63 9.41 0.97
C CYS A 12 12.89 8.96 0.23
N GLY A 13 12.74 8.23 -0.89
CA GLY A 13 13.86 7.67 -1.67
C GLY A 13 14.56 6.49 -0.99
N GLU A 14 13.89 5.80 -0.07
CA GLU A 14 14.42 4.65 0.68
C GLU A 14 13.32 3.63 0.99
N GLU A 15 13.71 2.41 1.34
CA GLU A 15 12.78 1.37 1.81
C GLU A 15 12.21 1.76 3.18
N LYS A 16 10.88 1.73 3.29
CA LYS A 16 10.16 2.04 4.52
C LYS A 16 9.14 0.95 4.83
N THR A 17 8.85 0.82 6.13
CA THR A 17 7.70 0.06 6.60
C THR A 17 6.43 0.90 6.48
N PHE A 18 5.57 0.52 5.56
CA PHE A 18 4.24 1.09 5.39
C PHE A 18 3.25 0.40 6.31
N TYR A 19 2.30 1.17 6.83
CA TYR A 19 1.25 0.64 7.69
C TYR A 19 -0.09 0.66 7.00
N ARG A 20 -0.90 -0.38 7.28
CA ARG A 20 -2.24 -0.52 6.73
C ARG A 20 -3.18 0.51 7.36
N ALA A 21 -3.60 1.49 6.57
CA ALA A 21 -4.54 2.51 7.05
C ALA A 21 -6.01 2.07 6.93
N ALA A 22 -6.37 1.16 6.01
CA ALA A 22 -7.67 0.47 5.95
C ALA A 22 -7.67 -0.64 4.90
N SER A 23 -8.73 -1.44 4.92
CA SER A 23 -9.08 -2.36 3.85
C SER A 23 -10.58 -2.29 3.55
N THR A 24 -10.96 -2.62 2.31
CA THR A 24 -12.35 -2.79 1.89
C THR A 24 -12.44 -3.89 0.84
N THR A 25 -13.44 -4.74 0.93
CA THR A 25 -13.66 -5.83 -0.05
C THR A 25 -14.52 -5.32 -1.19
N LEU A 26 -14.05 -5.52 -2.42
CA LEU A 26 -14.73 -5.16 -3.65
C LEU A 26 -14.99 -6.42 -4.48
N HIS A 27 -15.78 -6.30 -5.55
CA HIS A 27 -15.95 -7.39 -6.52
C HIS A 27 -14.64 -7.84 -7.18
N LEU A 28 -13.62 -6.98 -7.19
CA LEU A 28 -12.29 -7.22 -7.77
C LEU A 28 -11.26 -7.75 -6.74
N GLY A 29 -11.69 -8.03 -5.51
CA GLY A 29 -10.81 -8.49 -4.41
C GLY A 29 -10.68 -7.49 -3.27
N GLU A 30 -9.73 -7.73 -2.37
CA GLU A 30 -9.45 -6.84 -1.24
C GLU A 30 -8.64 -5.62 -1.69
N LYS A 31 -9.20 -4.42 -1.45
CA LYS A 31 -8.53 -3.13 -1.62
C LYS A 31 -7.92 -2.71 -0.29
N VAL A 32 -6.60 -2.58 -0.24
CA VAL A 32 -5.85 -2.20 0.97
C VAL A 32 -5.13 -0.88 0.73
N LYS A 33 -5.28 0.08 1.65
CA LYS A 33 -4.54 1.35 1.63
C LYS A 33 -3.36 1.29 2.59
N TRP A 34 -2.21 1.70 2.08
CA TRP A 34 -0.91 1.72 2.75
C TRP A 34 -0.43 3.16 2.86
N HIS A 35 0.27 3.47 3.95
CA HIS A 35 0.73 4.81 4.24
C HIS A 35 2.14 4.80 4.84
N CYS A 36 2.97 5.73 4.38
CA CYS A 36 4.32 5.98 4.88
C CYS A 36 4.25 6.87 6.13
N PRO A 37 4.86 6.46 7.26
CA PRO A 37 4.80 7.22 8.51
C PRO A 37 5.56 8.55 8.46
N ASP A 38 6.51 8.72 7.54
CA ASP A 38 7.43 9.86 7.52
C ASP A 38 7.01 11.02 6.59
N CYS A 39 6.32 10.73 5.49
CA CYS A 39 6.10 11.72 4.41
C CYS A 39 4.66 11.78 3.87
N ASP A 40 3.71 11.19 4.59
CA ASP A 40 2.28 11.10 4.27
C ASP A 40 1.91 10.32 2.99
N TYR A 41 2.91 9.94 2.17
CA TYR A 41 2.70 9.20 0.94
C TYR A 41 1.93 7.90 1.17
N GLY A 42 0.89 7.68 0.37
CA GLY A 42 0.07 6.49 0.46
C GLY A 42 -0.29 5.93 -0.91
N PHE A 43 -0.44 4.61 -0.97
CA PHE A 43 -0.85 3.90 -2.17
C PHE A 43 -1.86 2.81 -1.83
N VAL A 44 -2.46 2.26 -2.86
CA VAL A 44 -3.49 1.23 -2.74
C VAL A 44 -3.02 -0.01 -3.49
N ARG A 45 -3.26 -1.18 -2.91
CA ARG A 45 -3.18 -2.47 -3.59
C ARG A 45 -4.58 -3.08 -3.69
N ILE A 46 -4.94 -3.58 -4.86
CA ILE A 46 -6.19 -4.29 -5.11
C ILE A 46 -5.85 -5.66 -5.67
N GLY A 47 -6.37 -6.72 -5.06
CA GLY A 47 -6.31 -8.06 -5.64
C GLY A 47 -6.26 -9.16 -4.60
N ASP A 48 -6.57 -10.37 -5.05
CA ASP A 48 -6.47 -11.58 -4.27
C ASP A 48 -5.10 -12.21 -4.51
N ASN A 49 -4.27 -12.31 -3.48
CA ASN A 49 -3.04 -13.11 -3.50
C ASN A 49 -1.98 -12.72 -4.56
N GLY A 50 -1.56 -11.45 -4.60
CA GLY A 50 -0.22 -11.09 -5.12
C GLY A 50 -0.14 -10.28 -6.41
N THR A 51 -1.23 -10.07 -7.16
CA THR A 51 -1.24 -9.08 -8.25
C THR A 51 -1.59 -7.71 -7.71
N ALA A 52 -0.66 -7.11 -6.98
CA ALA A 52 -0.80 -5.74 -6.51
C ALA A 52 -0.74 -4.78 -7.71
N VAL A 53 -1.86 -4.11 -7.99
CA VAL A 53 -1.84 -2.90 -8.83
C VAL A 53 -1.54 -1.70 -7.94
N ASP A 54 -0.31 -1.21 -8.00
CA ASP A 54 0.08 -0.01 -7.25
C ASP A 54 -0.42 1.22 -8.01
N SER A 55 -1.35 1.97 -7.39
CA SER A 55 -1.90 3.22 -7.96
C SER A 55 -1.05 4.45 -7.62
N SER A 56 0.20 4.24 -7.26
CA SER A 56 1.18 5.29 -7.02
C SER A 56 1.39 6.08 -8.30
N THR A 57 0.81 7.27 -8.42
CA THR A 57 1.24 8.19 -9.47
C THR A 57 2.66 8.64 -9.14
N ALA A 58 3.55 8.50 -10.12
CA ALA A 58 4.78 9.28 -10.18
C ALA A 58 4.43 10.76 -10.40
#